data_AF-A0A353M1Q9-F1
#
_entry.id   AF-A0A353M1Q9-F1
#
_cell.length_a   1.000
_cell.length_b   1.000
_cell.length_c   1.000
_cell.angle_alpha   90.00
_cell.angle_beta   90.00
_cell.angle_gamma   90.00
#
_symmetry.space_group_name_H-M   'P 1'
#
loop_
_entity.id
_entity.type
_entity.pdbx_description
1 polymer ?
#
loop_
_entity_poly.entity_id
_entity_poly.type
_entity_poly.pdbx_seq_one_letter_code
_entity_poly.pdbx_strand_id
1 'polypeptide(L)' 'NKTSHNVEISTKEGVETDKPLYYLVERYMDSFALEIEEFIKALREGTPPIVGGADGLKALLGSVAADRSA' A
#
# COMPACT_ATOMS: atom_id res chain seq x y z
N ASN A 1 12.09 2.67 -0.66
CA ASN A 1 11.71 1.62 0.31
C ASN A 1 11.96 2.13 1.72
N LYS A 2 11.02 1.93 2.64
CA LYS A 2 11.25 2.21 4.07
C LYS A 2 12.07 1.05 4.66
N THR A 3 13.09 1.39 5.44
CA THR A 3 13.91 0.47 6.24
C THR A 3 13.68 0.80 7.71
N SER A 4 14.05 -0.10 8.64
CA SER A 4 13.90 0.15 10.07
C SER A 4 14.77 1.34 10.50
N HIS A 5 15.95 1.46 9.90
CA HIS A 5 16.83 2.60 10.05
C HIS A 5 17.58 2.93 8.74
N ASN A 6 18.19 4.11 8.70
CA ASN A 6 19.01 4.59 7.57
C ASN A 6 20.51 4.34 7.75
N VAL A 7 20.91 3.44 8.67
CA VAL A 7 22.32 3.08 8.86
C VAL A 7 22.87 2.40 7.61
N GLU A 8 24.02 2.88 7.17
CA GLU A 8 24.80 2.34 6.06
C GLU A 8 26.20 2.02 6.58
N ILE A 9 26.72 0.84 6.23
CA ILE A 9 28.08 0.42 6.56
C ILE A 9 28.86 0.28 5.25
N SER A 10 29.90 1.10 5.10
CA SER A 10 30.80 1.07 3.94
C SER A 10 32.16 0.48 4.34
N THR A 11 32.53 -0.66 3.77
CA THR A 11 33.85 -1.30 3.96
C THR A 11 34.59 -1.43 2.63
N LYS A 12 35.81 -1.99 2.64
CA LYS A 12 36.56 -2.27 1.40
C LYS A 12 35.90 -3.37 0.56
N GLU A 13 35.10 -4.23 1.18
CA GLU A 13 34.43 -5.36 0.52
C GLU A 13 33.07 -4.97 -0.09
N GLY A 14 32.45 -3.87 0.37
CA GLY A 14 31.18 -3.40 -0.18
C GLY A 14 30.43 -2.40 0.71
N VAL A 15 29.18 -2.14 0.32
CA VAL A 15 28.22 -1.31 1.09
C VAL A 15 27.05 -2.18 1.51
N GLU A 16 26.77 -2.21 2.82
CA GLU A 16 25.62 -2.90 3.39
C GLU A 16 24.61 -1.87 3.93
N THR A 17 23.35 -2.02 3.53
CA THR A 17 22.23 -1.19 3.99
C THR A 17 21.19 -2.07 4.65
N ASP A 18 20.40 -1.48 5.55
CA ASP A 18 19.30 -2.17 6.20
C ASP A 18 18.33 -2.81 5.19
N LYS A 19 17.76 -3.94 5.60
CA LYS A 19 16.84 -4.72 4.79
C LYS A 19 15.55 -3.92 4.57
N PRO A 20 15.04 -3.83 3.33
CA PRO A 20 13.70 -3.31 3.08
C PRO A 20 12.68 -4.03 3.97
N LEU A 21 11.68 -3.32 4.51
CA LEU A 21 10.58 -3.98 5.21
C LEU A 21 9.94 -5.03 4.28
N TYR A 22 10.18 -6.31 4.57
CA TYR A 22 9.86 -7.42 3.68
C TYR A 22 8.41 -7.90 3.79
N TYR A 23 7.59 -7.32 4.67
CA TYR A 23 6.21 -7.72 4.85
C TYR A 23 5.20 -6.68 4.37
N LEU A 24 4.26 -7.15 3.53
CA LEU A 24 3.15 -6.37 2.97
C LEU A 24 2.41 -5.59 4.06
N VAL A 25 2.13 -6.25 5.19
CA VAL A 25 1.42 -5.63 6.31
C VAL A 25 2.24 -4.47 6.87
N GLU A 26 3.48 -4.70 7.28
CA GLU A 26 4.37 -3.67 7.85
C GLU A 26 4.53 -2.46 6.92
N ARG A 27 4.65 -2.71 5.61
CA ARG A 27 4.77 -1.65 4.62
C ARG A 27 3.52 -0.76 4.50
N TYR A 28 2.34 -1.34 4.72
CA TYR A 28 1.05 -0.68 4.47
C TYR A 28 0.18 -0.52 5.73
N MET A 29 0.73 -0.73 6.94
CA MET A 29 -0.01 -0.58 8.21
C MET A 29 -0.71 0.78 8.30
N ASP A 30 0.00 1.87 8.01
CA ASP A 30 -0.55 3.23 8.03
C ASP A 30 -1.73 3.37 7.05
N SER A 31 -1.63 2.74 5.88
CA SER A 31 -2.66 2.79 4.84
C SER A 31 -3.90 1.99 5.22
N PHE A 32 -3.73 0.79 5.81
CA PHE A 32 -4.84 -0.02 6.31
C PHE A 32 -5.56 0.65 7.49
N ALA A 33 -4.81 1.28 8.40
CA ALA A 33 -5.40 2.04 9.50
C ALA A 33 -6.27 3.19 8.98
N LEU A 34 -5.74 3.98 8.03
CA LEU A 34 -6.45 5.09 7.42
C LEU A 34 -7.72 4.62 6.68
N GLU A 35 -7.65 3.50 5.95
CA GLU A 35 -8.79 2.94 5.22
C GLU A 35 -9.94 2.59 6.17
N ILE A 36 -9.64 1.94 7.31
CA ILE A 36 -10.63 1.58 8.32
C ILE A 36 -11.21 2.84 8.98
N GLU A 37 -10.38 3.82 9.31
CA GLU A 37 -10.82 5.08 9.91
C GLU A 37 -11.80 5.83 9.01
N GLU A 38 -11.47 6.00 7.72
CA GLU A 38 -12.32 6.68 6.73
C GLU A 38 -13.61 5.90 6.47
N PHE A 39 -13.56 4.57 6.45
CA PHE A 39 -14.77 3.75 6.32
C PHE A 39 -15.72 3.94 7.51
N ILE A 40 -15.20 3.89 8.74
CA ILE A 40 -16.00 4.12 9.95
C ILE A 40 -16.58 5.53 9.97
N LYS A 41 -15.79 6.52 9.54
CA LYS A 41 -16.24 7.91 9.43
C LYS A 41 -17.41 8.05 8.45
N ALA A 42 -17.30 7.49 7.26
CA ALA A 42 -18.37 7.52 6.26
C ALA A 42 -19.68 6.91 6.80
N LEU A 43 -19.59 5.81 7.56
CA LEU A 43 -20.75 5.20 8.23
C LEU A 43 -21.37 6.12 9.29
N ARG A 44 -20.55 6.78 10.12
CA ARG A 44 -21.03 7.67 11.18
C ARG A 44 -21.67 8.95 10.64
N GLU A 45 -21.10 9.50 9.59
CA GLU A 45 -21.54 10.77 8.99
C GLU A 45 -22.63 10.56 7.93
N GLY A 46 -22.90 9.32 7.51
CA GLY A 46 -23.85 9.02 6.44
C GLY A 46 -23.39 9.56 5.08
N THR A 47 -22.08 9.73 4.90
CA THR A 47 -21.49 10.23 3.67
C THR A 47 -21.07 9.07 2.75
N PRO A 48 -20.99 9.29 1.43
CA PRO A 48 -20.44 8.28 0.54
C PRO A 48 -18.97 7.97 0.91
N PRO A 49 -18.54 6.70 0.83
CA PRO A 49 -17.14 6.36 1.04
C PRO A 49 -16.27 7.02 -0.03
N ILE A 50 -15.04 7.39 0.34
CA ILE A 50 -14.06 8.04 -0.55
C ILE A 50 -13.63 7.15 -1.73
N VAL A 51 -13.83 5.83 -1.61
CA VAL A 51 -13.67 4.84 -2.69
C VAL A 51 -14.97 4.05 -2.80
N GLY A 52 -15.59 4.07 -3.98
CA GLY A 52 -16.90 3.46 -4.23
C GLY A 52 -16.84 2.25 -5.17
N GLY A 53 -17.99 1.62 -5.38
CA GLY A 53 -18.09 0.45 -6.28
C GLY A 53 -17.67 0.73 -7.73
N ALA A 54 -17.85 1.97 -8.20
CA ALA A 54 -17.41 2.37 -9.54
C ALA A 54 -15.89 2.34 -9.71
N ASP A 55 -15.14 2.64 -8.65
CA ASP A 55 -13.67 2.59 -8.66
C ASP A 55 -13.20 1.14 -8.72
N GLY A 56 -13.83 0.26 -7.94
CA GLY A 56 -13.58 -1.19 -7.98
C GLY A 56 -13.89 -1.79 -9.36
N LEU A 57 -14.99 -1.39 -10.01
CA LEU A 57 -15.33 -1.86 -11.35
C LEU A 57 -14.27 -1.46 -12.38
N LYS A 58 -13.81 -0.20 -12.36
CA LYS A 58 -12.76 0.27 -13.29
C LYS A 58 -11.45 -0.49 -13.09
N ALA A 59 -11.06 -0.71 -11.83
CA ALA A 59 -9.87 -1.49 -11.50
C ALA A 59 -9.98 -2.93 -12.04
N LEU A 60 -11.13 -3.59 -11.83
CA LEU A 60 -11.37 -4.95 -12.33
C LEU A 60 -11.33 -5.01 -13.87
N LEU A 61 -11.97 -4.07 -14.56
CA LEU A 61 -11.94 -4.00 -16.02
C LEU A 61 -10.52 -3.83 -16.55
N GLY A 62 -9.70 -3.00 -15.90
CA GLY A 62 -8.28 -2.85 -16.22
C GLY A 62 -7.51 -4.16 -16.08
N SER A 63 -7.69 -4.87 -14.97
CA SER A 63 -7.07 -6.18 -14.74
C SER A 63 -7.49 -7.22 -15.79
N VAL A 64 -8.78 -7.29 -16.11
CA VAL A 64 -9.30 -8.22 -17.13
C VAL A 64 -8.77 -7.89 -18.53
N ALA A 65 -8.64 -6.61 -18.88
CA ALA A 65 -8.10 -6.20 -20.18
C ALA A 65 -6.61 -6.55 -20.31
N ALA A 66 -5.83 -6.35 -19.23
CA ALA A 66 -4.42 -6.72 -19.18
C ALA A 66 -4.23 -8.24 -19.30
N ASP A 67 -5.00 -9.02 -18.55
CA ASP A 67 -4.97 -10.49 -18.57
C ASP A 67 -5.27 -11.05 -19.98
N ARG A 68 -6.24 -10.47 -20.69
CA ARG A 68 -6.58 -10.86 -22.06
C ARG A 68 -5.54 -10.49 -23.12
N SER A 69 -4.64 -9.54 -22.81
CA SER A 69 -3.66 -9.02 -23.76
C SER A 69 -2.25 -9.57 -23.53
N ALA A 70 -2.08 -10.42 -22.50
CA ALA A 70 -0.86 -11.16 -22.20
C ALA A 70 -0.75 -12.44 -23.05
#